data_AF-A0A424PXE6-F1
#
_entry.id   AF-A0A424PXE6-F1
#
_cell.length_a   1.000
_cell.length_b   1.000
_cell.length_c   1.000
_cell.angle_alpha   90.00
_cell.angle_beta   90.00
_cell.angle_gamma   90.00
#
_symmetry.space_group_name_H-M   'P 1'
#
loop_
_entity.id
_entity.type
_entity.pdbx_description
1 polymer ?
#
loop_
_entity_poly.entity_id
_entity_poly.type
_entity_poly.pdbx_seq_one_letter_code
_entity_poly.pdbx_strand_id
1 'polypeptide(L)' 'MLMPVSNMIRMEKIMSVGWLGQTIASMCWILSVFAYGISTTGDWLQLLAASSWMVSNIAGIFSLK' A
#
# COMPACT_ATOMS: atom_id res chain seq x y z
N MET A 1 -27.13 13.81 -7.04
CA MET A 1 -25.76 13.87 -7.57
C MET A 1 -25.31 12.45 -7.86
N LEU A 2 -25.27 12.04 -9.14
CA LEU A 2 -24.82 10.69 -9.51
C LEU A 2 -23.28 10.66 -9.50
N MET A 3 -22.67 9.68 -8.83
CA MET A 3 -21.22 9.52 -8.86
C MET A 3 -20.78 9.04 -10.26
N PRO A 4 -19.69 9.57 -10.82
CA PRO A 4 -19.17 9.12 -12.11
C PRO A 4 -18.67 7.67 -12.00
N VAL A 5 -18.85 6.89 -13.08
CA VAL A 5 -18.49 5.45 -13.13
C VAL A 5 -17.04 5.18 -12.74
N SER A 6 -16.11 6.07 -13.11
CA SER A 6 -14.70 5.98 -12.74
C SER A 6 -14.46 5.97 -11.22
N ASN A 7 -15.29 6.70 -10.46
CA ASN A 7 -15.20 6.68 -8.99
C ASN A 7 -15.69 5.35 -8.41
N MET A 8 -16.69 4.71 -9.03
CA MET A 8 -17.18 3.41 -8.59
C MET A 8 -16.12 2.32 -8.76
N ILE A 9 -15.43 2.31 -9.91
CA ILE A 9 -14.34 1.36 -10.20
C ILE A 9 -13.16 1.54 -9.22
N ARG A 10 -12.80 2.78 -8.90
CA ARG A 10 -11.76 3.07 -7.90
C ARG A 10 -12.15 2.59 -6.51
N MET A 11 -13.39 2.83 -6.10
CA MET A 11 -13.91 2.36 -4.80
C MET A 11 -13.93 0.84 -4.71
N GLU A 12 -14.36 0.16 -5.78
CA GLU A 12 -14.34 -1.30 -5.85
C GLU A 12 -12.90 -1.86 -5.71
N LYS A 13 -11.91 -1.22 -6.35
CA LYS A 13 -10.50 -1.60 -6.19
C LYS A 13 -10.01 -1.42 -4.76
N ILE A 14 -10.31 -0.28 -4.13
CA ILE A 14 -9.90 0.01 -2.74
C ILE A 14 -10.54 -0.99 -1.77
N MET A 15 -11.78 -1.40 -2.01
CA MET A 15 -12.49 -2.40 -1.22
C MET A 15 -12.12 -3.85 -1.56
N SER A 16 -11.31 -4.06 -2.60
CA SER A 16 -10.85 -5.40 -2.97
C SER A 16 -9.94 -5.97 -1.90
N VAL A 17 -10.21 -7.20 -1.48
CA VAL A 17 -9.40 -7.94 -0.51
C VAL A 17 -7.92 -7.98 -0.93
N GLY A 18 -7.64 -8.07 -2.23
CA GLY A 18 -6.27 -8.05 -2.73
C GLY A 18 -5.55 -6.71 -2.48
N TRP A 19 -6.24 -5.59 -2.68
CA TRP A 19 -5.66 -4.27 -2.42
C TRP A 19 -5.48 -4.03 -0.92
N LEU A 20 -6.53 -4.28 -0.13
CA LEU A 20 -6.50 -4.13 1.33
C LEU A 20 -5.43 -5.02 1.97
N GLY A 21 -5.35 -6.29 1.54
CA GLY A 21 -4.35 -7.23 2.04
C GLY A 21 -2.93 -6.78 1.77
N GLN A 22 -2.63 -6.27 0.57
CA GLN A 22 -1.31 -5.72 0.24
C GLN A 22 -0.99 -4.44 1.04
N THR A 23 -1.98 -3.58 1.27
CA THR A 23 -1.81 -2.38 2.10
C THR A 23 -1.55 -2.74 3.56
N ILE A 24 -2.31 -3.68 4.12
CA ILE A 24 -2.10 -4.17 5.49
C ILE A 24 -0.76 -4.88 5.61
N ALA A 25 -0.39 -5.73 4.63
CA ALA A 25 0.89 -6.43 4.63
C ALA A 25 2.08 -5.46 4.61
N SER A 26 2.06 -4.45 3.73
CA SER A 26 3.11 -3.43 3.68
C SER A 26 3.19 -2.61 4.97
N MET A 27 2.04 -2.26 5.56
CA MET A 27 1.98 -1.58 6.86
C MET A 27 2.55 -2.45 7.98
N CYS A 28 2.17 -3.72 8.07
CA CYS A 28 2.71 -4.66 9.05
C CYS A 28 4.23 -4.84 8.89
N TRP A 29 4.74 -4.85 7.66
CA TRP A 29 6.17 -4.94 7.41
C TRP A 29 6.90 -3.70 7.91
N ILE A 30 6.41 -2.50 7.59
CA ILE A 30 6.98 -1.23 8.07
C ILE A 30 7.00 -1.21 9.60
N LEU A 31 5.87 -1.52 10.24
CA LEU A 31 5.76 -1.55 11.69
C LEU A 31 6.68 -2.59 12.34
N SER A 32 6.86 -3.75 11.71
CA SER A 32 7.80 -4.78 12.16
C SER A 32 9.23 -4.24 12.24
N VAL A 33 9.70 -3.53 11.19
CA VAL A 33 11.06 -2.94 11.18
C VAL A 33 11.24 -1.92 12.30
N PHE A 34 10.22 -1.11 12.59
CA PHE A 34 10.27 -0.23 13.75
C PHE A 34 10.21 -0.98 15.08
N ALA A 35 9.46 -2.08 15.16
CA ALA A 35 9.28 -2.86 16.39
C ALA A 35 10.55 -3.61 16.81
N TYR A 36 11.27 -4.23 15.88
CA TYR A 36 12.55 -4.90 16.19
C TYR A 36 13.74 -3.91 16.21
N GLY A 37 13.55 -2.70 15.70
CA GLY A 37 14.54 -1.63 15.71
C GLY A 37 15.43 -1.61 14.47
N ILE A 38 15.88 -0.41 14.09
CA ILE A 38 16.72 -0.20 12.91
C ILE A 38 18.19 -0.25 13.35
N SER A 39 18.92 -1.28 12.92
CA SER A 39 20.32 -1.49 13.35
C SER A 39 21.32 -1.55 12.20
N THR A 40 20.85 -1.90 11.01
CA THR A 40 21.69 -2.14 9.83
C THR A 40 21.19 -1.36 8.62
N THR A 41 22.06 -1.21 7.62
CA THR A 41 21.67 -0.69 6.29
C THR A 41 20.55 -1.53 5.65
N GLY A 42 20.50 -2.83 5.96
CA GLY A 42 19.44 -3.73 5.47
C GLY A 42 18.06 -3.31 5.96
N ASP A 43 17.95 -2.85 7.21
CA ASP A 43 16.67 -2.41 7.80
C ASP A 43 16.14 -1.16 7.09
N TRP A 44 17.04 -0.23 6.75
CA TRP A 44 16.70 0.94 5.94
C TRP A 44 16.21 0.54 4.54
N LEU A 45 16.87 -0.43 3.90
CA LEU A 45 16.43 -0.94 2.59
C LEU A 45 15.06 -1.62 2.69
N GLN A 46 14.79 -2.38 3.75
CA GLN A 46 13.48 -3.00 3.98
C GLN A 46 12.38 -1.95 4.17
N LEU A 47 12.64 -0.90 4.96
CA LEU A 47 11.69 0.21 5.12
C LEU A 47 11.40 0.92 3.80
N LEU A 48 12.44 1.19 3.01
CA LEU A 48 12.28 1.80 1.69
C LEU A 48 11.49 0.91 0.74
N ALA A 49 11.78 -0.40 0.73
CA ALA A 49 11.07 -1.36 -0.10
C ALA A 49 9.59 -1.47 0.30
N ALA A 50 9.29 -1.62 1.59
CA ALA A 50 7.92 -1.72 2.09
C ALA A 50 7.14 -0.41 1.87
N SER A 51 7.77 0.74 2.05
CA SER A 51 7.18 2.05 1.75
C SER A 51 6.91 2.22 0.25
N SER A 52 7.86 1.82 -0.61
CA SER A 52 7.69 1.86 -2.06
C SER A 52 6.57 0.93 -2.52
N TRP A 53 6.39 -0.22 -1.88
CA TRP A 53 5.26 -1.10 -2.12
C TRP A 53 3.94 -0.40 -1.77
N MET A 54 3.84 0.23 -0.59
CA MET A 54 2.64 0.97 -0.20
C MET A 54 2.30 2.08 -1.21
N VAL A 55 3.29 2.84 -1.67
CA VAL A 55 3.13 3.87 -2.71
C VAL A 55 2.66 3.26 -4.04
N SER A 56 3.26 2.15 -4.47
CA SER A 56 2.85 1.42 -5.69
C SER A 56 1.39 0.96 -5.61
N ASN A 57 0.98 0.45 -4.45
CA ASN A 57 -0.40 0.01 -4.24
C ASN A 57 -1.39 1.19 -4.35
N ILE A 58 -1.03 2.36 -3.80
CA ILE A 58 -1.82 3.60 -3.92
C ILE A 58 -1.85 4.09 -5.38
N ALA A 59 -0.70 4.13 -6.07
CA ALA A 59 -0.61 4.53 -7.47
C ALA A 59 -1.45 3.65 -8.41
N GLY A 60 -1.61 2.37 -8.06
CA GLY A 60 -2.50 1.44 -8.76
C GLY A 60 -3.95 1.90 -8.82
N ILE A 61 -4.45 2.63 -7.81
CA ILE A 61 -5.81 3.20 -7.82
C ILE A 61 -5.92 4.30 -8.87
N PHE A 62 -4.92 5.18 -8.94
CA PHE A 62 -4.90 6.29 -9.89
C PHE A 62 -4.67 5.85 -11.34
N SER A 63 -4.06 4.69 -11.53
CA SER A 63 -3.78 4.11 -12.85
C SER A 63 -4.99 3.39 -13.47
N LEU A 64 -6.10 3.23 -12.74
CA LEU A 64 -7.34 2.70 -13.29
C LEU A 64 -7.94 3.70 -14.29
N LYS A 65 -8.09 3.26 -15.54
CA LYS A 65 -8.74 4.00 -16.63
C LYS A 65 -10.26 3.95 -16.50
#